data_AF-A0AA35Y0V6-F1
#
_entry.id   AF-A0AA35Y0V6-F1
#
_cell.length_a   1.000
_cell.length_b   1.000
_cell.length_c   1.000
_cell.angle_alpha   90.00
_cell.angle_beta   90.00
_cell.angle_gamma   90.00
#
_symmetry.space_group_name_H-M   'P 1'
#
loop_
_entity.id
_entity.type
_entity.pdbx_description
1 polymer ?
#
loop_
_entity_poly.entity_id
_entity_poly.type
_entity_poly.pdbx_seq_one_letter_code
_entity_poly.pdbx_strand_id
1 'polypeptide(L)' 'MSYAALDAARIAKAAKSALSVLAQVKEESEAHVRKVIMIERIEALATAAAETTQPGGGLVTLTSEEFWLISKNW' A
#
# COMPACT_ATOMS: atom_id res chain seq x y z
N MET A 1 -8.31 -9.05 14.22
CA MET A 1 -7.70 -8.22 13.16
C MET A 1 -8.16 -6.79 13.36
N SER A 2 -7.24 -5.88 13.65
CA SER A 2 -7.51 -4.44 13.76
C SER A 2 -7.40 -3.77 12.40
N TYR A 3 -8.30 -2.83 12.13
CA TYR A 3 -8.33 -2.02 10.92
C TYR A 3 -8.19 -0.55 11.29
N ALA A 4 -7.60 0.25 10.40
CA ALA A 4 -7.54 1.69 10.54
C ALA A 4 -7.87 2.36 9.20
N ALA A 5 -8.67 3.42 9.24
CA ALA A 5 -8.83 4.35 8.14
C ALA A 5 -7.65 5.32 8.14
N LEU A 6 -6.94 5.40 7.02
CA LEU A 6 -5.67 6.11 6.89
C LEU A 6 -5.74 7.04 5.69
N ASP A 7 -4.97 8.13 5.75
CA ASP A 7 -4.81 9.07 4.64
C ASP A 7 -4.30 8.35 3.39
N ALA A 8 -5.12 8.33 2.34
CA ALA A 8 -4.87 7.53 1.15
C ALA A 8 -3.65 8.01 0.36
N ALA A 9 -3.39 9.33 0.32
CA ALA A 9 -2.23 9.88 -0.38
C ALA A 9 -0.91 9.44 0.29
N ARG A 10 -0.86 9.39 1.62
CA ARG A 10 0.29 8.86 2.37
C ARG A 10 0.48 7.37 2.12
N ILE A 11 -0.60 6.59 2.08
CA ILE A 11 -0.53 5.15 1.76
C ILE A 11 0.01 4.93 0.34
N ALA A 12 -0.51 5.65 -0.65
CA ALA A 12 -0.06 5.53 -2.04
C ALA A 12 1.44 5.82 -2.17
N LYS A 13 1.91 6.89 -1.51
CA LYS A 13 3.34 7.23 -1.47
C LYS A 13 4.18 6.12 -0.82
N ALA A 14 3.75 5.60 0.33
CA ALA A 14 4.47 4.55 1.05
C ALA A 14 4.55 3.25 0.24
N ALA A 15 3.43 2.84 -0.38
CA ALA A 15 3.35 1.66 -1.23
C ALA A 15 4.24 1.80 -2.48
N LYS A 16 4.24 2.95 -3.14
CA LYS A 16 5.13 3.24 -4.28
C LYS A 16 6.61 3.18 -3.90
N SER A 17 6.96 3.70 -2.72
CA SER A 17 8.32 3.59 -2.20
C SER A 17 8.71 2.13 -1.92
N ALA A 18 7.80 1.35 -1.31
CA ALA A 18 8.02 -0.07 -1.06
C ALA A 18 8.22 -0.88 -2.35
N LEU A 19 7.42 -0.62 -3.39
CA LEU A 19 7.58 -1.24 -4.71
C LEU A 19 8.92 -0.88 -5.36
N SER A 20 9.35 0.38 -5.23
CA SER A 20 10.64 0.83 -5.75
C SER A 20 11.81 0.10 -5.09
N VAL A 21 11.74 -0.16 -3.78
CA VAL A 21 12.74 -0.95 -3.05
C VAL A 21 12.71 -2.43 -3.49
N LEU A 22 11.52 -3.02 -3.62
CA LEU A 22 11.39 -4.42 -4.04
C LEU A 22 11.90 -4.65 -5.47
N ALA A 23 11.69 -3.69 -6.37
CA ALA A 23 12.18 -3.76 -7.74
C ALA A 23 13.72 -3.78 -7.85
N GLN A 24 14.45 -3.36 -6.81
CA GLN A 24 15.91 -3.43 -6.76
C GLN A 24 16.43 -4.84 -6.40
N VAL A 25 15.57 -5.71 -5.89
CA VAL A 25 15.93 -7.07 -5.47
C VAL A 25 15.57 -8.06 -6.57
N LYS A 26 16.56 -8.81 -7.07
CA LYS A 26 16.33 -9.91 -8.03
C LYS A 26 15.94 -11.20 -7.29
N GLU A 27 14.74 -11.23 -6.73
CA GLU A 27 14.17 -12.40 -6.08
C GLU A 27 12.90 -12.83 -6.82
N GLU A 28 12.86 -14.07 -7.28
CA GLU A 28 11.72 -14.63 -8.05
C GLU A 28 10.93 -15.68 -7.26
N SER A 29 11.12 -15.71 -5.93
CA SER A 29 10.38 -16.64 -5.08
C SER A 29 8.88 -16.34 -5.12
N GLU A 30 8.05 -17.37 -4.98
CA GLU A 30 6.59 -17.18 -4.94
C GLU A 30 6.18 -16.23 -3.81
N ALA A 31 6.86 -16.29 -2.66
CA ALA A 31 6.65 -15.40 -1.54
C ALA A 31 6.94 -13.94 -1.90
N HIS A 32 8.02 -13.68 -2.65
CA HIS A 32 8.37 -12.35 -3.14
C HIS A 32 7.29 -11.83 -4.10
N VAL A 33 6.92 -12.63 -5.10
CA VAL A 33 5.91 -12.23 -6.10
C VAL A 33 4.56 -11.93 -5.43
N ARG A 34 4.11 -12.78 -4.49
CA ARG A 34 2.88 -12.54 -3.73
C ARG A 34 2.94 -11.23 -2.92
N LYS A 35 4.10 -10.92 -2.33
CA LYS A 35 4.29 -9.66 -1.59
C LYS A 35 4.22 -8.45 -2.51
N VAL A 36 4.87 -8.49 -3.67
CA VAL A 36 4.82 -7.43 -4.68
C VAL A 36 3.37 -7.17 -5.10
N ILE A 37 2.65 -8.21 -5.51
CA ILE A 37 1.24 -8.10 -5.93
C ILE A 37 0.36 -7.52 -4.82
N MET A 38 0.59 -7.91 -3.56
CA MET A 38 -0.17 -7.34 -2.44
C MET A 38 0.04 -5.83 -2.30
N ILE A 39 1.28 -5.36 -2.42
CA ILE A 39 1.61 -3.93 -2.31
C ILE A 39 1.11 -3.16 -3.53
N GLU A 40 1.16 -3.74 -4.73
CA GLU A 40 0.56 -3.15 -5.95
C GLU A 40 -0.95 -2.94 -5.79
N ARG A 41 -1.66 -3.89 -5.18
CA ARG A 41 -3.10 -3.75 -4.90
C ARG A 41 -3.39 -2.65 -3.89
N ILE A 42 -2.55 -2.52 -2.86
CA ILE A 42 -2.66 -1.43 -1.87
C ILE A 42 -2.38 -0.08 -2.53
N GLU A 43 -1.34 0.02 -3.37
CA GLU A 43 -1.00 1.24 -4.11
C GLU A 43 -2.13 1.68 -5.02
N ALA A 44 -2.68 0.77 -5.84
CA ALA A 44 -3.78 1.07 -6.74
C ALA A 44 -5.04 1.55 -5.99
N LEU A 45 -5.39 0.86 -4.89
CA LEU A 45 -6.53 1.25 -4.06
C LEU A 45 -6.34 2.63 -3.41
N ALA A 46 -5.15 2.87 -2.86
CA ALA A 46 -4.84 4.13 -2.19
C ALA A 46 -4.75 5.30 -3.17
N THR A 47 -4.19 5.10 -4.36
CA THR A 47 -4.14 6.12 -5.42
C THR A 47 -5.57 6.50 -5.84
N ALA A 48 -6.45 5.52 -6.09
CA ALA A 48 -7.84 5.79 -6.43
C ALA A 48 -8.60 6.51 -5.29
N ALA A 49 -8.38 6.10 -4.04
CA ALA A 49 -9.00 6.74 -2.88
C ALA A 49 -8.49 8.18 -2.67
N ALA A 50 -7.21 8.45 -2.95
CA ALA A 50 -6.59 9.77 -2.85
C ALA A 50 -7.16 10.79 -3.87
N GLU A 51 -7.62 10.31 -5.03
CA GLU A 51 -8.27 11.14 -6.05
C GLU A 51 -9.74 11.48 -5.71
N THR A 52 -10.31 10.87 -4.68
CA THR A 52 -11.71 11.10 -4.30
C THR A 52 -11.88 12.40 -3.52
N THR A 53 -12.57 13.37 -4.11
CA THR A 53 -12.82 14.71 -3.52
C THR A 53 -14.13 14.83 -2.74
N GLN A 54 -14.92 13.75 -2.68
CA GLN A 54 -16.20 13.74 -1.95
C GLN A 54 -15.98 13.83 -0.43
N PRO A 55 -16.92 14.39 0.34
CA PRO A 55 -16.86 14.40 1.81
C PRO A 55 -16.72 12.96 2.36
N GLY A 56 -15.68 12.72 3.16
CA GLY A 56 -15.34 11.37 3.64
C GLY A 56 -14.48 10.52 2.70
N GLY A 57 -14.12 11.06 1.53
CA GLY A 57 -13.10 10.51 0.62
C GLY A 57 -11.67 10.77 1.11
N GLY A 58 -10.67 10.34 0.33
CA GLY A 58 -9.26 10.49 0.69
C GLY A 58 -8.76 9.52 1.77
N LEU A 59 -9.57 8.52 2.13
CA LEU A 59 -9.24 7.51 3.13
C LEU A 59 -9.22 6.12 2.51
N VAL A 60 -8.26 5.30 2.97
CA VAL A 60 -8.23 3.87 2.69
C VAL A 60 -8.19 3.10 4.01
N THR A 61 -8.95 2.02 4.09
CA THR A 61 -8.96 1.14 5.26
C THR A 61 -8.04 -0.03 5.02
N LEU A 62 -7.07 -0.22 5.91
CA LEU A 62 -6.15 -1.35 5.87
C LEU A 62 -6.24 -2.16 7.16
N THR A 63 -6.01 -3.46 7.03
CA THR A 63 -5.63 -4.33 8.15
C THR A 63 -4.27 -3.90 8.71
N SER A 64 -4.00 -4.33 9.93
CA SER A 64 -2.69 -4.10 10.56
C SER A 64 -1.56 -4.82 9.80
N GLU A 65 -1.86 -5.97 9.21
CA GLU A 65 -0.95 -6.74 8.36
C GLU A 65 -0.61 -6.01 7.05
N GLU A 66 -1.62 -5.46 6.36
CA GLU A 66 -1.42 -4.65 5.14
C GLU A 66 -0.62 -3.37 5.44
N PHE A 67 -0.95 -2.69 6.53
CA PHE A 67 -0.16 -1.54 7.01
C PHE A 67 1.29 -1.94 7.28
N TRP A 68 1.51 -3.06 7.98
CA TRP A 68 2.85 -3.53 8.33
C TRP A 68 3.72 -3.75 7.09
N LEU A 69 3.16 -4.29 6.00
CA LEU A 69 3.88 -4.53 4.74
C LEU A 69 4.55 -3.28 4.15
N ILE A 70 3.93 -2.11 4.33
CA ILE A 70 4.41 -0.83 3.76
C ILE A 70 4.98 0.13 4.80
N SER A 71 4.78 -0.13 6.10
CA SER A 71 5.12 0.77 7.21
C SER A 71 6.59 1.21 7.28
N LYS A 72 7.52 0.38 6.81
CA LYS A 72 8.97 0.73 6.78
C LYS A 72 9.33 1.77 5.72
N ASN A 73 8.41 2.07 4.80
CA ASN A 73 8.58 3.00 3.69
C ASN A 73 7.61 4.20 3.78
N TRP A 74 7.03 4.42 4.96
CA TRP A 74 6.06 5.47 5.22
C TRP A 74 6.68 6.87 5.26
#